data_AF-A0A6A5K4R9-F1
#
_entry.id   AF-A0A6A5K4R9-F1
#
_cell.length_a   1.000
_cell.length_b   1.000
_cell.length_c   1.000
_cell.angle_alpha   90.00
_cell.angle_beta   90.00
_cell.angle_gamma   90.00
#
_symmetry.space_group_name_H-M   'P 1'
#
loop_
_entity.id
_entity.type
_entity.pdbx_description
1 polymer ?
#
loop_
_entity_poly.entity_id
_entity_poly.type
_entity_poly.pdbx_seq_one_letter_code
_entity_poly.pdbx_strand_id
1 'polypeptide(L)'
;MNPHISITSHPTTLHDRRPSYPDDMSTASTASSNSSISDQEMKSDPTLQARPRLGSRKSSGTIIIPRDSPNVEMKEEEEEYDDGDARTMSPRRSSEEIEKMGQDARQALIEQAKALQASLMEIVDRVEVVKNEHEKLEGGNKFLQSYIGELMQTSKLTSTGAGKASKVKGKGRSIK
;
A
#
# COMPACT_ATOMS: atom_id res chain seq x y z
N MET A 1 -12.08 -21.49 -34.76
CA MET A 1 -10.87 -20.67 -34.50
C MET A 1 -10.84 -20.41 -33.01
N ASN A 2 -9.98 -21.12 -32.29
CA ASN A 2 -9.82 -21.01 -30.84
C ASN A 2 -8.54 -20.22 -30.53
N PRO A 3 -8.53 -19.28 -29.58
CA PRO A 3 -7.29 -18.66 -29.15
C PRO A 3 -6.52 -19.58 -28.19
N HIS A 4 -5.25 -19.78 -28.49
CA HIS A 4 -4.29 -20.54 -27.70
C HIS A 4 -3.83 -19.67 -26.51
N ILE A 5 -4.07 -20.12 -25.28
CA ILE A 5 -3.61 -19.44 -24.07
C ILE A 5 -2.22 -20.00 -23.74
N SER A 6 -1.16 -19.21 -23.97
CA SER A 6 0.19 -19.56 -23.53
C SER A 6 0.33 -19.27 -22.04
N ILE A 7 0.41 -20.34 -21.24
CA ILE A 7 0.74 -20.28 -19.82
C ILE A 7 2.27 -20.30 -19.73
N THR A 8 2.88 -19.14 -19.46
CA THR A 8 4.30 -19.05 -19.12
C THR A 8 4.46 -19.41 -17.64
N SER A 9 5.09 -20.55 -17.37
CA SER A 9 5.55 -20.93 -16.02
C SER A 9 6.89 -20.25 -15.73
N HIS A 10 6.94 -19.47 -14.64
CA HIS A 10 8.20 -18.89 -14.14
C HIS A 10 8.87 -19.86 -13.15
N PRO A 11 10.21 -20.01 -13.18
CA PRO A 11 10.92 -20.87 -12.25
C PRO A 11 10.96 -20.24 -10.85
N THR A 12 10.61 -21.03 -9.83
CA THR A 12 10.80 -20.71 -8.42
C THR A 12 12.28 -20.79 -8.06
N THR A 13 12.96 -19.65 -8.00
CA THR A 13 14.27 -19.53 -7.34
C THR A 13 14.10 -18.72 -6.05
N LEU A 14 14.09 -19.44 -4.92
CA LEU A 14 14.25 -18.90 -3.58
C LEU A 14 15.59 -18.17 -3.47
N HIS A 15 15.61 -16.85 -3.61
CA HIS A 15 16.60 -15.99 -2.97
C HIS A 15 15.91 -14.70 -2.53
N ASP A 16 15.76 -14.59 -1.22
CA ASP A 16 15.40 -13.40 -0.48
C ASP A 16 16.33 -12.24 -0.89
N ARG A 17 15.78 -11.28 -1.63
CA ARG A 17 16.43 -10.00 -1.96
C ARG A 17 15.49 -8.87 -1.55
N ARG A 18 15.36 -8.69 -0.25
CA ARG A 18 15.07 -7.38 0.35
C ARG A 18 16.17 -6.40 -0.08
N PRO A 19 15.89 -5.28 -0.76
CA PRO A 19 16.84 -4.18 -0.83
C PRO A 19 16.93 -3.60 0.59
N SER A 20 17.92 -4.07 1.35
CA SER A 20 18.33 -3.40 2.58
C SER A 20 18.87 -2.04 2.16
N TYR A 21 18.08 -0.99 2.40
CA TYR A 21 18.64 0.35 2.51
C TYR A 21 19.77 0.30 3.55
N PRO A 22 20.94 0.91 3.30
CA PRO A 22 21.86 1.18 4.39
C PRO A 22 21.22 2.27 5.28
N ASP A 23 20.71 1.86 6.43
CA ASP A 23 20.62 2.72 7.60
C ASP A 23 22.05 3.07 8.03
N ASP A 24 22.63 4.09 7.39
CA ASP A 24 23.73 4.86 7.96
C ASP A 24 23.29 6.32 8.02
N MET A 25 22.19 6.56 8.74
CA MET A 25 21.98 7.83 9.41
C MET A 25 22.90 7.85 10.62
N SER A 26 24.20 7.87 10.36
CA SER A 26 25.18 8.38 11.31
C SER A 26 24.66 9.73 11.76
N THR A 27 24.31 9.77 13.04
CA THR A 27 24.02 10.97 13.81
C THR A 27 24.94 12.08 13.32
N ALA A 28 24.39 13.01 12.55
CA ALA A 28 24.98 14.32 12.38
C ALA A 28 24.88 14.98 13.76
N SER A 29 25.74 14.52 14.66
CA SER A 29 26.19 15.26 15.81
C SER A 29 26.49 16.63 15.26
N THR A 30 25.67 17.58 15.67
CA THR A 30 25.96 18.99 15.63
C THR A 30 27.35 19.17 16.22
N ALA A 31 28.38 19.05 15.39
CA ALA A 31 29.69 19.56 15.68
C ALA A 31 29.52 21.07 15.62
N SER A 32 29.07 21.64 16.74
CA SER A 32 29.35 22.99 17.14
C SER A 32 30.86 23.15 17.03
N SER A 33 31.29 23.61 15.86
CA SER A 33 32.68 23.93 15.60
C SER A 33 32.95 25.23 16.36
N ASN A 34 33.29 25.10 17.65
CA ASN A 34 34.02 26.12 18.36
C ASN A 34 35.28 26.37 17.54
N SER A 35 35.35 27.53 16.88
CA SER A 35 36.57 27.99 16.23
C SER A 35 37.61 28.33 17.31
N SER A 36 38.26 27.31 17.85
CA SER A 36 39.53 27.45 18.54
C SER A 36 40.57 27.74 17.48
N ILE A 37 41.27 28.86 17.64
CA ILE A 37 42.37 29.23 16.75
C ILE A 37 43.43 28.14 16.85
N SER A 38 43.75 27.53 15.73
CA SER A 38 44.90 26.63 15.60
C SER A 38 45.43 26.86 14.20
N ASP A 39 46.54 27.59 14.13
CA ASP A 39 47.39 27.69 12.95
C ASP A 39 47.86 26.27 12.60
N GLN A 40 47.09 25.59 11.77
CA GLN A 40 47.51 24.37 11.13
C GLN A 40 47.34 24.55 9.63
N GLU A 41 48.49 24.65 8.98
CA GLU A 41 48.70 24.88 7.56
C GLU A 41 48.11 23.71 6.75
N MET A 42 46.81 23.78 6.46
CA MET A 42 46.15 22.90 5.51
C MET A 42 46.60 23.32 4.12
N LYS A 43 47.46 22.52 3.49
CA LYS A 43 47.83 22.67 2.07
C LYS A 43 46.56 22.77 1.22
N SER A 44 46.24 23.98 0.78
CA SER A 44 45.12 24.25 -0.12
C SER A 44 45.41 23.66 -1.49
N ASP A 45 44.47 22.91 -2.04
CA ASP A 45 44.46 22.50 -3.45
C ASP A 45 44.61 23.75 -4.34
N PRO A 46 45.62 23.82 -5.24
CA PRO A 46 45.89 25.01 -6.06
C PRO A 46 44.79 25.33 -7.08
N THR A 47 43.79 24.46 -7.24
CA THR A 47 42.66 24.67 -8.16
C THR A 47 41.44 25.32 -7.52
N LEU A 48 41.39 25.45 -6.19
CA LEU A 48 40.25 26.00 -5.47
C LEU A 48 40.55 27.43 -4.99
N GLN A 49 39.80 28.40 -5.51
CA GLN A 49 39.86 29.78 -5.01
C GLN A 49 39.46 29.80 -3.53
N ALA A 50 40.32 30.40 -2.69
CA ALA A 50 40.08 30.51 -1.26
C ALA A 50 38.79 31.32 -1.01
N ARG A 51 37.83 30.71 -0.29
CA ARG A 51 36.61 31.41 0.11
C ARG A 51 36.95 32.64 0.97
N PRO A 52 36.38 33.82 0.69
CA PRO A 52 36.53 34.99 1.54
C PRO A 52 36.19 34.66 2.99
N ARG A 53 37.08 35.04 3.92
CA ARG A 53 36.85 34.84 5.36
C ARG A 53 35.66 35.70 5.78
N LEU A 54 34.54 35.07 6.17
CA LEU A 54 33.43 35.80 6.77
C LEU A 54 33.91 36.44 8.08
N GLY A 55 33.86 37.76 8.15
CA GLY A 55 34.14 38.49 9.38
C GLY A 55 33.19 38.07 10.50
N SER A 56 33.65 38.19 11.75
CA SER A 56 32.85 37.91 12.94
C SER A 56 31.57 38.76 12.93
N ARG A 57 30.43 38.13 12.66
CA ARG A 57 29.10 38.77 12.77
C ARG A 57 28.61 38.57 14.20
N LYS A 58 28.13 39.66 14.83
CA LYS A 58 27.43 39.60 16.12
C LYS A 58 26.22 38.67 15.98
N SER A 59 25.94 37.81 16.95
CA SER A 59 24.78 36.90 16.91
C SER A 59 23.49 37.71 16.90
N SER A 60 22.83 37.82 15.75
CA SER A 60 21.44 38.29 15.69
C SER A 60 20.56 37.24 16.40
N GLY A 61 19.68 37.68 17.29
CA GLY A 61 18.86 36.80 18.12
C GLY A 61 18.06 35.76 17.34
N THR A 62 17.52 34.80 18.10
CA THR A 62 16.79 33.65 17.59
C THR A 62 15.55 34.05 16.77
N ILE A 63 15.45 33.54 15.54
CA ILE A 63 14.33 33.76 14.59
C ILE A 63 13.08 32.93 14.97
N ILE A 64 13.10 32.22 16.10
CA ILE A 64 12.02 31.28 16.49
C ILE A 64 10.83 32.06 17.04
N ILE A 65 9.76 32.13 16.25
CA ILE A 65 8.46 32.65 16.65
C ILE A 65 7.63 31.48 17.21
N PRO A 66 7.03 31.61 18.41
CA PRO A 66 6.10 30.62 18.95
C PRO A 66 4.93 30.35 18.01
N ARG A 67 4.48 29.10 17.93
CA ARG A 67 3.42 28.66 16.99
C ARG A 67 2.10 29.39 17.13
N ASP A 68 1.78 29.89 18.32
CA ASP A 68 0.50 30.55 18.62
C ASP A 68 0.54 32.07 18.41
N SER A 69 1.58 32.59 17.75
CA SER A 69 1.70 34.02 17.48
C SER A 69 0.61 34.47 16.50
N PRO A 70 -0.19 35.50 16.83
CA PRO A 70 -1.37 35.91 16.07
C PRO A 70 -1.08 36.50 14.68
N ASN A 71 0.16 36.96 14.43
CA ASN A 71 0.55 37.65 13.20
C ASN A 71 1.92 37.16 12.71
N VAL A 72 1.95 35.98 12.10
CA VAL A 72 3.17 35.45 11.45
C VAL A 72 3.28 35.93 10.00
N GLU A 73 2.15 36.18 9.35
CA GLU A 73 2.07 36.69 7.98
C GLU A 73 1.89 38.21 8.01
N MET A 74 2.63 38.92 7.13
CA MET A 74 2.41 40.34 6.87
C MET A 74 1.02 40.49 6.25
N LYS A 75 0.26 41.51 6.66
CA LYS A 75 -1.04 41.77 6.01
C LYS A 75 -0.80 42.13 4.54
N GLU A 76 -1.67 41.68 3.64
CA GLU A 76 -1.54 41.93 2.19
C GLU A 76 -1.36 43.43 1.85
N GLU A 77 -1.93 44.31 2.67
CA GLU A 77 -1.86 45.77 2.55
C GLU A 77 -0.53 46.38 3.04
N GLU A 78 0.25 45.61 3.81
CA GLU A 78 1.52 46.00 4.44
C GLU A 78 2.73 45.40 3.70
N GLU A 79 2.49 44.58 2.67
CA GLU A 79 3.52 44.07 1.77
C GLU A 79 3.92 45.10 0.71
N GLU A 80 4.63 46.17 1.13
CA GLU A 80 5.26 47.09 0.20
C GLU A 80 6.61 46.52 -0.25
N TYR A 81 6.63 45.97 -1.46
CA TYR A 81 7.86 45.46 -2.08
C TYR A 81 8.68 46.61 -2.66
N ASP A 82 9.92 46.74 -2.21
CA ASP A 82 10.88 47.70 -2.77
C ASP A 82 11.24 47.35 -4.23
N ASP A 83 11.63 48.34 -5.04
CA ASP A 83 12.02 48.19 -6.45
C ASP A 83 13.26 47.26 -6.61
N GLY A 84 13.99 47.01 -5.52
CA GLY A 84 15.10 46.06 -5.44
C GLY A 84 14.78 44.74 -4.72
N ASP A 85 13.52 44.47 -4.33
CA ASP A 85 13.19 43.23 -3.61
C ASP A 85 13.38 42.01 -4.53
N ALA A 86 14.29 41.11 -4.16
CA ALA A 86 14.57 39.90 -4.92
C ALA A 86 13.32 39.01 -5.12
N ARG A 87 12.29 39.17 -4.29
CA ARG A 87 10.99 38.47 -4.41
C ARG A 87 10.18 38.92 -5.62
N THR A 88 10.35 40.14 -6.10
CA THR A 88 9.72 40.65 -7.34
C THR A 88 10.53 40.31 -8.59
N MET A 89 11.82 40.02 -8.42
CA MET A 89 12.77 39.72 -9.50
C MET A 89 12.75 38.26 -10.00
N SER A 90 12.03 37.37 -9.32
CA SER A 90 11.82 35.99 -9.77
C SER A 90 10.51 35.89 -10.55
N PRO A 91 10.48 35.24 -11.75
CA PRO A 91 9.23 35.01 -12.46
C PRO A 91 8.25 34.23 -11.58
N ARG A 92 7.20 34.91 -11.10
CA ARG A 92 6.09 34.30 -10.37
C ARG A 92 5.03 33.86 -11.38
N ARG A 93 4.41 32.71 -11.15
CA ARG A 93 3.18 32.33 -11.87
C ARG A 93 2.14 33.42 -11.61
N SER A 94 1.36 33.75 -12.64
CA SER A 94 0.25 34.69 -12.47
C SER A 94 -0.74 34.14 -11.44
N SER A 95 -1.42 35.01 -10.69
CA SER A 95 -2.45 34.60 -9.72
C SER A 95 -3.55 33.75 -10.38
N GLU A 96 -3.92 34.10 -11.61
CA GLU A 96 -4.85 33.33 -12.46
C GLU A 96 -4.38 31.89 -12.72
N GLU A 97 -3.08 31.71 -13.03
CA GLU A 97 -2.51 30.38 -13.27
C GLU A 97 -2.52 29.51 -12.00
N ILE A 98 -2.27 30.12 -10.84
CA ILE A 98 -2.30 29.42 -9.54
C ILE A 98 -3.73 28.98 -9.20
N GLU A 99 -4.72 29.85 -9.40
CA GLU A 99 -6.12 29.51 -9.18
C GLU A 99 -6.57 28.35 -10.10
N LYS A 100 -6.21 28.43 -11.39
CA LYS A 100 -6.50 27.38 -12.37
C LYS A 100 -5.87 26.05 -11.95
N MET A 101 -4.61 26.05 -11.50
CA MET A 101 -3.95 24.85 -11.00
C MET A 101 -4.67 24.25 -9.78
N GLY A 102 -5.17 25.09 -8.88
CA GLY A 102 -5.98 24.65 -7.74
C GLY A 102 -7.32 24.05 -8.15
N GLN A 103 -7.98 24.61 -9.17
CA GLN A 103 -9.22 24.07 -9.73
C GLN A 103 -8.98 22.73 -10.43
N ASP A 104 -7.93 22.63 -11.26
CA ASP A 104 -7.54 21.41 -11.97
C ASP A 104 -7.21 20.27 -10.97
N ALA A 105 -6.50 20.58 -9.88
CA ALA A 105 -6.20 19.61 -8.83
C ALA A 105 -7.46 19.11 -8.11
N ARG A 106 -8.40 20.00 -7.77
CA ARG A 106 -9.69 19.62 -7.17
C ARG A 106 -10.50 18.74 -8.11
N GLN A 107 -10.53 19.09 -9.39
CA GLN A 107 -11.26 18.32 -10.40
C GLN A 107 -10.68 16.92 -10.57
N ALA A 108 -9.34 16.79 -10.62
CA ALA A 108 -8.67 15.50 -10.70
C ALA A 108 -8.97 14.60 -9.48
N LEU A 109 -9.01 15.18 -8.27
CA LEU A 109 -9.39 14.43 -7.07
C LEU A 109 -10.84 13.94 -7.12
N ILE A 110 -11.76 14.78 -7.59
CA ILE A 110 -13.17 14.39 -7.75
C ILE A 110 -13.31 13.26 -8.78
N GLU A 111 -12.58 13.34 -9.88
CA GLU A 111 -12.60 12.31 -10.92
C GLU A 111 -12.07 10.97 -10.40
N GLN A 112 -10.95 10.98 -9.68
CA GLN A 112 -10.42 9.77 -9.03
C GLN A 112 -11.40 9.17 -8.03
N ALA A 113 -12.06 10.00 -7.22
CA ALA A 113 -13.06 9.54 -6.26
C ALA A 113 -14.26 8.87 -6.98
N LYS A 114 -14.71 9.43 -8.10
CA LYS A 114 -15.78 8.84 -8.92
C LYS A 114 -15.37 7.52 -9.55
N ALA A 115 -14.16 7.44 -10.10
CA ALA A 115 -13.63 6.20 -10.66
C ALA A 115 -13.54 5.09 -9.61
N LEU A 116 -13.08 5.43 -8.40
CA LEU A 116 -13.03 4.50 -7.28
C LEU A 116 -14.42 4.03 -6.86
N GLN A 117 -15.40 4.94 -6.76
CA GLN A 117 -16.78 4.60 -6.43
C GLN A 117 -17.40 3.65 -7.47
N ALA A 118 -17.16 3.89 -8.76
CA ALA A 118 -17.63 3.01 -9.83
C ALA A 118 -16.98 1.62 -9.72
N SER A 119 -15.67 1.55 -9.48
CA SER A 119 -14.95 0.29 -9.29
C SER A 119 -15.46 -0.50 -8.08
N LEU A 120 -15.78 0.18 -6.97
CA LEU A 120 -16.34 -0.47 -5.79
C LEU A 120 -17.73 -1.03 -6.05
N MET A 121 -18.59 -0.29 -6.77
CA MET A 121 -19.92 -0.77 -7.14
C MET A 121 -19.83 -2.04 -7.99
N GLU A 122 -18.93 -2.06 -8.99
CA GLU A 122 -18.70 -3.24 -9.82
C GLU A 122 -18.22 -4.45 -9.01
N ILE A 123 -17.36 -4.24 -8.01
CA ILE A 123 -16.90 -5.32 -7.12
C ILE A 123 -18.08 -5.86 -6.30
N VAL A 124 -18.94 -4.99 -5.78
CA VAL A 124 -20.14 -5.40 -5.02
C VAL A 124 -21.04 -6.28 -5.89
N ASP A 125 -21.33 -5.87 -7.12
CA ASP A 125 -22.14 -6.65 -8.06
C ASP A 125 -21.54 -8.05 -8.32
N ARG A 126 -20.22 -8.11 -8.54
CA ARG A 126 -19.51 -9.39 -8.73
C ARG A 126 -19.59 -10.29 -7.48
N VAL A 127 -19.47 -9.71 -6.29
CA VAL A 127 -19.60 -10.45 -5.02
C VAL A 127 -21.01 -11.00 -4.86
N GLU A 128 -22.05 -10.25 -5.22
CA GLU A 128 -23.43 -10.72 -5.18
C GLU A 128 -23.68 -11.91 -6.12
N VAL A 129 -23.12 -11.88 -7.33
CA VAL A 129 -23.18 -13.02 -8.26
C VAL A 129 -22.54 -14.26 -7.65
N VAL A 130 -21.32 -14.14 -7.14
CA VAL A 130 -20.59 -15.25 -6.51
C VAL A 130 -21.35 -15.79 -5.29
N LYS A 131 -21.93 -14.91 -4.47
CA LYS A 131 -22.75 -15.32 -3.31
C LYS A 131 -23.96 -16.14 -3.74
N ASN A 132 -24.68 -15.71 -4.77
CA ASN A 132 -25.85 -16.42 -5.28
C ASN A 132 -25.49 -17.78 -5.90
N GLU A 133 -24.35 -17.87 -6.58
CA GLU A 133 -23.83 -19.15 -7.09
C GLU A 133 -23.40 -20.08 -5.95
N HIS A 134 -22.73 -19.54 -4.93
CA HIS A 134 -22.34 -20.29 -3.74
C HIS A 134 -23.55 -20.87 -3.02
N GLU A 135 -24.62 -20.09 -2.82
CA GLU A 135 -25.86 -20.57 -2.18
C GLU A 135 -26.48 -21.73 -2.97
N LYS A 136 -26.49 -21.66 -4.31
CA LYS A 136 -26.97 -22.76 -5.16
C LYS A 136 -26.11 -24.02 -5.01
N LEU A 137 -24.79 -23.87 -5.05
CA LEU A 137 -23.85 -24.99 -4.90
C LEU A 137 -23.95 -25.60 -3.50
N GLU A 138 -24.08 -24.79 -2.46
CA GLU A 138 -24.27 -25.24 -1.09
C GLU A 138 -25.59 -26.00 -0.93
N GLY A 139 -26.69 -25.46 -1.48
CA GLY A 139 -27.99 -26.13 -1.51
C GLY A 139 -27.94 -27.47 -2.24
N GLY A 140 -27.30 -27.52 -3.42
CA GLY A 140 -27.09 -28.74 -4.19
C GLY A 140 -26.22 -29.76 -3.44
N ASN A 141 -25.16 -29.33 -2.76
CA ASN A 141 -24.29 -30.19 -1.98
C ASN A 141 -25.04 -30.79 -0.77
N LYS A 142 -25.85 -29.98 -0.08
CA LYS A 142 -26.74 -30.46 1.00
C LYS A 142 -27.71 -31.52 0.47
N PHE A 143 -28.34 -31.28 -0.68
CA PHE A 143 -29.24 -32.25 -1.31
C PHE A 143 -28.53 -33.58 -1.64
N LEU A 144 -27.34 -33.52 -2.24
CA LEU A 144 -26.55 -34.71 -2.56
C LEU A 144 -26.15 -35.48 -1.30
N GLN A 145 -25.72 -34.79 -0.24
CA GLN A 145 -25.37 -35.42 1.03
C GLN A 145 -26.56 -36.14 1.67
N SER A 146 -27.74 -35.50 1.70
CA SER A 146 -28.97 -36.14 2.19
C SER A 146 -29.34 -37.36 1.36
N TYR A 147 -29.30 -37.26 0.03
CA TYR A 147 -29.61 -38.37 -0.87
C TYR A 147 -28.66 -39.55 -0.68
N ILE A 148 -27.35 -39.30 -0.57
CA ILE A 148 -26.36 -40.34 -0.27
C ILE A 148 -26.62 -40.95 1.11
N GLY A 149 -26.92 -40.13 2.12
CA GLY A 149 -27.27 -40.60 3.46
C GLY A 149 -28.47 -41.56 3.47
N GLU A 150 -29.56 -41.17 2.80
CA GLU A 150 -30.76 -42.01 2.65
C GLU A 150 -30.47 -43.30 1.87
N LEU A 151 -29.72 -43.21 0.78
CA LEU A 151 -29.35 -44.38 -0.02
C LEU A 151 -28.48 -45.36 0.76
N MET A 152 -27.53 -44.86 1.55
CA MET A 152 -26.71 -45.69 2.43
C MET A 152 -27.53 -46.32 3.57
N GLN A 153 -28.48 -45.58 4.16
CA GLN A 153 -29.36 -46.08 5.21
C GLN A 153 -30.28 -47.19 4.69
N THR A 154 -30.92 -46.98 3.55
CA THR A 154 -31.76 -47.98 2.87
C THR A 154 -30.94 -49.20 2.43
N SER A 155 -29.71 -49.00 1.93
CA SER A 155 -28.80 -50.10 1.57
C SER A 155 -28.40 -50.97 2.77
N LYS A 156 -28.19 -50.38 3.96
CA LYS A 156 -27.92 -51.13 5.20
C LYS A 156 -29.14 -51.93 5.68
N LEU A 157 -30.33 -51.36 5.59
CA LEU A 157 -31.58 -52.02 6.00
C LEU A 157 -31.93 -53.20 5.08
N THR A 158 -31.75 -53.04 3.77
CA THR A 158 -32.06 -54.07 2.78
C THR A 158 -31.04 -55.20 2.75
N SER A 159 -29.74 -54.94 2.95
CA SER A 159 -28.72 -56.01 2.96
C SER A 159 -28.74 -56.86 4.23
N THR A 160 -29.13 -56.28 5.37
CA THR A 160 -29.28 -57.03 6.63
C THR A 160 -30.59 -57.82 6.73
N GLY A 161 -31.62 -57.45 5.95
CA GLY A 161 -32.88 -58.19 5.84
C GLY A 161 -32.80 -59.48 5.02
N ALA A 162 -31.94 -59.54 4.00
CA ALA A 162 -31.78 -60.74 3.15
C ALA A 162 -30.95 -61.87 3.78
N GLY A 163 -30.15 -61.58 4.82
CA GLY A 163 -29.21 -62.54 5.42
C GLY A 163 -29.80 -63.51 6.46
N LYS A 164 -31.03 -63.29 6.95
CA LYS A 164 -31.61 -64.13 8.03
C LYS A 164 -32.48 -65.30 7.56
N ALA A 165 -32.69 -65.47 6.24
CA ALA A 165 -33.44 -66.60 5.69
C ALA A 165 -32.57 -67.82 5.29
N SER A 166 -31.24 -67.70 5.27
CA SER A 166 -30.36 -68.78 4.76
C SER A 166 -29.79 -69.74 5.81
N LYS A 167 -30.14 -69.62 7.09
CA LYS A 167 -29.65 -70.51 8.18
C LYS A 167 -30.69 -71.55 8.63
N VAL A 168 -31.46 -72.13 7.71
CA VAL A 168 -32.28 -73.32 8.00
C VAL A 168 -32.24 -74.31 6.83
N LYS A 169 -31.10 -74.94 6.56
CA LYS A 169 -31.07 -76.27 5.90
C LYS A 169 -29.69 -76.91 6.01
N GLY A 170 -29.60 -78.04 6.69
CA GLY A 170 -28.35 -78.81 6.76
C GLY A 170 -28.27 -79.83 7.89
N LYS A 171 -29.37 -80.54 8.18
CA LYS A 171 -29.35 -81.76 9.01
C LYS A 171 -28.70 -82.86 8.16
N GLY A 172 -27.42 -83.14 8.35
CA GLY A 172 -26.68 -84.20 7.66
C GLY A 172 -25.90 -85.05 8.65
N ARG A 173 -26.35 -86.30 8.82
CA ARG A 173 -25.87 -87.31 9.76
C ARG A 173 -24.86 -88.23 9.04
N SER A 174 -23.72 -88.54 9.65
CA SER A 174 -22.84 -89.70 9.37
C SER A 174 -21.89 -89.77 10.60
N ILE A 175 -21.87 -90.77 11.50
CA ILE A 175 -21.74 -92.24 11.38
C ILE A 175 -20.62 -92.57 10.39
N LYS A 176 -19.44 -93.07 10.75
CA LYS A 176 -19.09 -94.14 11.70
C LYS A 176 -17.60 -94.00 12.06
#